data_AF-A0A1H6WKG4-F1
#
_entry.id   AF-A0A1H6WKG4-F1
#
_cell.length_a   1.000
_cell.length_b   1.000
_cell.length_c   1.000
_cell.angle_alpha   90.00
_cell.angle_beta   90.00
_cell.angle_gamma   90.00
#
_symmetry.space_group_name_H-M   'P 1'
#
loop_
_entity.id
_entity.type
_entity.pdbx_description
1 polymer ?
#
loop_
_entity_poly.entity_id
_entity_poly.type
_entity_poly.pdbx_seq_one_letter_code
_entity_poly.pdbx_strand_id
1 'polypeptide(L)'
;MLAPSGPEYALTDDLQPLRDFAQAVVTHEHRTRVRTIAPSATIEWCDPTRALVRVQTADDTDALQRAPEWDMTGLAAFHTYDLQFFLAGEPAFWYAPDDQLTPADIVCHTLVLEAGSRRVSYAMLLIEQEQISEAELIETAMWYGIEEEIERMYRFIKGNFDATDDGEPSIPNSREYAALKDQYGVA
;
A
#
# COMPACT_ATOMS: atom_id res chain seq x y z
N MET A 1 -10.80 10.51 -27.12
CA MET A 1 -11.84 11.35 -26.49
C MET A 1 -12.38 10.62 -25.27
N LEU A 2 -12.94 11.31 -24.29
CA LEU A 2 -13.67 10.64 -23.21
C LEU A 2 -15.08 10.27 -23.71
N ALA A 3 -15.56 9.09 -23.35
CA ALA A 3 -16.93 8.64 -23.59
C ALA A 3 -17.73 8.64 -22.27
N PRO A 4 -19.04 8.92 -22.31
CA PRO A 4 -19.88 8.76 -21.12
C PRO A 4 -19.86 7.31 -20.61
N SER A 5 -19.68 7.13 -19.31
CA SER A 5 -19.71 5.84 -18.62
C SER A 5 -20.48 6.01 -17.30
N GLY A 6 -21.81 6.04 -17.39
CA GLY A 6 -22.68 6.34 -16.25
C GLY A 6 -22.57 7.82 -15.82
N PRO A 7 -22.41 8.13 -14.52
CA PRO A 7 -22.19 9.50 -14.04
C PRO A 7 -20.79 10.04 -14.36
N GLU A 8 -19.90 9.21 -14.89
CA GLU A 8 -18.49 9.50 -15.12
C GLU A 8 -18.10 9.43 -16.60
N TYR A 9 -16.83 9.73 -16.87
CA TYR A 9 -16.23 9.68 -18.19
C TYR A 9 -15.16 8.59 -18.23
N ALA A 10 -15.24 7.69 -19.21
CA ALA A 10 -14.22 6.68 -19.46
C ALA A 10 -13.38 7.02 -20.70
N LEU A 11 -12.17 6.48 -20.75
CA LEU A 11 -11.38 6.50 -21.98
C LEU A 11 -12.14 5.73 -23.07
N THR A 12 -12.26 6.30 -24.27
CA THR A 12 -12.77 5.56 -25.43
C THR A 12 -11.89 4.33 -25.70
N ASP A 13 -12.50 3.22 -26.14
CA ASP A 13 -11.81 1.96 -26.41
C ASP A 13 -10.63 2.15 -27.39
N ASP A 14 -10.79 3.05 -28.37
CA ASP A 14 -9.75 3.40 -29.35
C ASP A 14 -8.48 4.04 -28.72
N LEU A 15 -8.59 4.58 -27.50
CA LEU A 15 -7.46 5.14 -26.77
C LEU A 15 -6.81 4.16 -25.78
N GLN A 16 -7.39 2.96 -25.59
CA GLN A 16 -6.81 1.94 -24.72
C GLN A 16 -5.35 1.60 -25.12
N PRO A 17 -5.01 1.41 -26.41
CA PRO A 17 -3.62 1.15 -26.80
C PRO A 17 -2.66 2.29 -26.44
N LEU A 18 -3.11 3.54 -26.46
CA LEU A 18 -2.28 4.69 -26.09
C LEU A 18 -2.05 4.72 -24.57
N ARG A 19 -3.08 4.45 -23.77
CA ARG A 19 -2.96 4.36 -22.31
C ARG A 19 -2.01 3.23 -21.92
N ASP A 20 -2.17 2.06 -22.53
CA ASP A 20 -1.34 0.89 -22.24
C ASP A 20 0.12 1.14 -22.64
N PHE A 21 0.35 1.82 -23.76
CA PHE A 21 1.69 2.27 -24.15
C PHE A 21 2.29 3.26 -23.14
N ALA A 22 1.53 4.28 -22.72
CA ALA A 22 1.98 5.25 -21.73
C ALA A 22 2.33 4.59 -20.40
N GLN A 23 1.48 3.67 -19.91
CA GLN A 23 1.75 2.89 -18.70
C GLN A 23 3.03 2.05 -18.85
N ALA A 24 3.22 1.38 -19.99
CA ALA A 24 4.41 0.59 -20.25
C ALA A 24 5.70 1.43 -20.26
N VAL A 25 5.65 2.65 -20.82
CA VAL A 25 6.77 3.60 -20.81
C VAL A 25 7.09 4.03 -19.38
N VAL A 26 6.09 4.48 -18.61
CA VAL A 26 6.27 4.90 -17.21
C VAL A 26 6.86 3.76 -16.36
N THR A 27 6.30 2.56 -16.47
CA THR A 27 6.84 1.38 -15.76
C THR A 27 8.28 1.07 -16.21
N HIS A 28 8.60 1.22 -17.49
CA HIS A 28 9.96 0.98 -17.99
C HIS A 28 10.96 2.03 -17.47
N GLU A 29 10.57 3.30 -17.41
CA GLU A 29 11.41 4.38 -16.87
C GLU A 29 11.70 4.17 -15.38
N HIS A 30 10.68 3.92 -14.56
CA HIS A 30 10.87 3.62 -13.14
C HIS A 30 11.72 2.38 -12.93
N ARG A 31 11.46 1.30 -13.68
CA ARG A 31 12.26 0.07 -13.62
C ARG A 31 13.73 0.31 -13.98
N THR A 32 13.97 1.10 -15.03
CA THR A 32 15.33 1.42 -15.46
C THR A 32 16.04 2.24 -14.41
N ARG A 33 15.37 3.25 -13.84
CA ARG A 33 15.90 4.08 -12.75
C ARG A 33 16.32 3.24 -11.55
N VAL A 34 15.39 2.47 -10.98
CA VAL A 34 15.67 1.68 -9.76
C VAL A 34 16.76 0.63 -9.99
N ARG A 35 16.80 0.00 -11.17
CA ARG A 35 17.80 -1.05 -11.47
C ARG A 35 19.21 -0.54 -11.69
N THR A 36 19.43 0.77 -11.81
CA THR A 36 20.79 1.34 -11.74
C THR A 36 21.38 1.26 -10.33
N ILE A 37 20.53 1.19 -9.30
CA ILE A 37 20.90 1.17 -7.88
C ILE A 37 20.70 -0.23 -7.29
N ALA A 38 19.56 -0.86 -7.59
CA ALA A 38 19.13 -2.16 -7.09
C ALA A 38 18.72 -3.08 -8.26
N PRO A 39 19.66 -3.85 -8.85
CA PRO A 39 19.41 -4.65 -10.05
C PRO A 39 18.27 -5.68 -9.93
N SER A 40 17.98 -6.19 -8.73
CA SER A 40 16.89 -7.14 -8.47
C SER A 40 15.51 -6.51 -8.40
N ALA A 41 15.42 -5.17 -8.41
CA ALA A 41 14.19 -4.46 -8.17
C ALA A 41 13.07 -4.78 -9.19
N THR A 42 11.85 -4.91 -8.67
CA THR A 42 10.59 -5.08 -9.40
C THR A 42 9.62 -3.96 -9.05
N ILE A 43 8.85 -3.51 -10.05
CA ILE A 43 7.79 -2.51 -9.86
C ILE A 43 6.50 -3.23 -9.48
N GLU A 44 5.95 -2.90 -8.31
CA GLU A 44 4.67 -3.42 -7.82
C GLU A 44 3.51 -2.49 -8.20
N TRP A 45 3.76 -1.19 -8.13
CA TRP A 45 2.83 -0.15 -8.55
C TRP A 45 3.61 1.08 -9.01
N CYS A 46 3.06 1.84 -9.96
CA CYS A 46 3.61 3.14 -10.32
C CYS A 46 2.58 4.04 -11.01
N ASP A 47 2.74 5.34 -10.77
CA ASP A 47 2.17 6.41 -11.57
C ASP A 47 3.32 7.20 -12.26
N PRO A 48 3.05 8.30 -12.99
CA PRO A 48 4.11 9.04 -13.69
C PRO A 48 5.24 9.57 -12.81
N THR A 49 5.01 9.86 -11.52
CA THR A 49 5.99 10.49 -10.63
C THR A 49 6.44 9.56 -9.50
N ARG A 50 5.63 8.57 -9.13
CA ARG A 50 5.84 7.71 -7.98
C ARG A 50 5.94 6.23 -8.35
N ALA A 51 6.69 5.47 -7.56
CA ALA A 51 6.78 4.03 -7.74
C ALA A 51 6.93 3.29 -6.41
N LEU A 52 6.21 2.18 -6.29
CA LEU A 52 6.37 1.19 -5.23
C LEU A 52 7.13 0.00 -5.77
N VAL A 53 8.21 -0.39 -5.10
CA VAL A 53 9.12 -1.44 -5.56
C VAL A 53 9.42 -2.47 -4.48
N ARG A 54 9.75 -3.67 -4.92
CA ARG A 54 10.37 -4.71 -4.08
C ARG A 54 11.76 -5.02 -4.59
N VAL A 55 12.63 -5.44 -3.69
CA VAL A 55 13.96 -5.98 -4.00
C VAL A 55 14.06 -7.43 -3.50
N GLN A 56 15.07 -8.16 -3.95
CA GLN A 56 15.22 -9.59 -3.65
C GLN A 56 16.51 -9.93 -2.92
N THR A 57 17.40 -8.94 -2.71
CA THR A 57 18.71 -9.13 -2.08
C THR A 57 18.98 -8.06 -1.02
N ALA A 58 19.70 -8.45 0.03
CA ALA A 58 20.13 -7.51 1.08
C ALA A 58 21.04 -6.40 0.53
N ASP A 59 21.91 -6.70 -0.44
CA ASP A 59 22.78 -5.69 -1.07
C ASP A 59 21.96 -4.57 -1.74
N ASP A 60 20.83 -4.93 -2.37
CA ASP A 60 19.93 -3.97 -3.02
C ASP A 60 19.12 -3.17 -1.99
N THR A 61 18.69 -3.81 -0.90
CA THR A 61 18.09 -3.14 0.26
C THR A 61 19.04 -2.09 0.82
N ASP A 62 20.29 -2.45 1.09
CA ASP A 62 21.30 -1.53 1.61
C ASP A 62 21.58 -0.39 0.62
N ALA A 63 21.55 -0.66 -0.68
CA ALA A 63 21.75 0.35 -1.72
C ALA A 63 20.60 1.37 -1.75
N LEU A 64 19.35 0.92 -1.68
CA LEU A 64 18.19 1.81 -1.66
C LEU A 64 18.06 2.59 -0.34
N GLN A 65 18.36 1.99 0.81
CA GLN A 65 18.37 2.71 2.09
C GLN A 65 19.37 3.88 2.13
N ARG A 66 20.44 3.81 1.32
CA ARG A 66 21.44 4.87 1.18
C ARG A 66 21.07 5.93 0.12
N ALA A 67 20.04 5.68 -0.68
CA ALA A 67 19.60 6.59 -1.73
C ALA A 67 18.53 7.55 -1.17
N PRO A 68 18.74 8.88 -1.21
CA PRO A 68 17.87 9.84 -0.52
C PRO A 68 16.48 10.00 -1.12
N GLU A 69 16.25 9.51 -2.35
CA GLU A 69 14.96 9.60 -3.05
C GLU A 69 14.06 8.38 -2.78
N TRP A 70 14.51 7.44 -1.94
CA TRP A 70 13.82 6.18 -1.68
C TRP A 70 13.53 6.03 -0.20
N ASP A 71 12.25 5.91 0.12
CA ASP A 71 11.79 5.64 1.48
C ASP A 71 11.46 4.16 1.63
N MET A 72 11.93 3.55 2.73
CA MET A 72 11.48 2.21 3.08
C MET A 72 10.01 2.26 3.50
N THR A 73 9.20 1.33 3.00
CA THR A 73 7.74 1.37 3.20
C THR A 73 7.13 -0.03 3.40
N GLY A 74 5.80 -0.08 3.49
CA GLY A 74 5.03 -1.28 3.77
C GLY A 74 5.32 -1.79 5.18
N LEU A 75 5.22 -3.11 5.38
CA LEU A 75 5.32 -3.72 6.71
C LEU A 75 6.63 -3.40 7.46
N ALA A 76 7.73 -3.18 6.73
CA ALA A 76 9.01 -2.83 7.34
C ALA A 76 8.97 -1.46 8.03
N ALA A 77 8.25 -0.48 7.48
CA ALA A 77 8.20 0.87 8.05
C ALA A 77 7.43 0.93 9.38
N PHE A 78 6.66 -0.09 9.75
CA PHE A 78 5.91 -0.11 11.01
C PHE A 78 6.81 0.01 12.24
N HIS A 79 8.10 -0.36 12.14
CA HIS A 79 9.04 -0.21 13.25
C HIS A 79 9.22 1.25 13.69
N THR A 80 8.95 2.24 12.84
CA THR A 80 9.04 3.67 13.21
C THR A 80 7.92 4.09 14.16
N TYR A 81 6.90 3.24 14.28
CA TYR A 81 5.74 3.41 15.14
C TYR A 81 5.75 2.36 16.26
N ASP A 82 6.93 1.82 16.63
CA ASP A 82 7.07 0.77 17.64
C ASP A 82 6.30 -0.54 17.35
N LEU A 83 5.79 -0.72 16.12
CA LEU A 83 5.11 -1.92 15.65
C LEU A 83 6.09 -2.83 14.91
N GLN A 84 6.63 -3.84 15.59
CA GLN A 84 7.64 -4.74 15.03
C GLN A 84 7.04 -6.06 14.52
N PHE A 85 7.24 -6.33 13.23
CA PHE A 85 6.80 -7.56 12.57
C PHE A 85 7.94 -8.24 11.83
N PHE A 86 7.86 -9.57 11.74
CA PHE A 86 8.82 -10.34 10.93
C PHE A 86 8.45 -10.24 9.45
N LEU A 87 9.41 -9.84 8.62
CA LEU A 87 9.30 -9.91 7.17
C LEU A 87 9.85 -11.24 6.65
N ALA A 88 9.11 -11.87 5.74
CA ALA A 88 9.54 -13.06 5.01
C ALA A 88 10.32 -12.69 3.73
N GLY A 89 11.23 -11.72 3.82
CA GLY A 89 12.01 -11.21 2.70
C GLY A 89 12.49 -9.78 2.90
N GLU A 90 13.00 -9.18 1.83
CA GLU A 90 13.45 -7.79 1.82
C GLU A 90 12.27 -6.80 1.89
N PRO A 91 12.49 -5.59 2.45
CA PRO A 91 11.48 -4.55 2.52
C PRO A 91 11.09 -4.02 1.15
N ALA A 92 9.93 -3.36 1.10
CA ALA A 92 9.54 -2.55 -0.05
C ALA A 92 10.07 -1.13 0.09
N PHE A 93 10.23 -0.46 -1.05
CA PHE A 93 10.65 0.93 -1.10
C PHE A 93 9.69 1.74 -1.97
N TRP A 94 9.55 3.01 -1.62
CA TRP A 94 8.73 3.97 -2.33
C TRP A 94 9.62 5.09 -2.86
N TYR A 95 9.42 5.40 -4.14
CA TYR A 95 10.04 6.54 -4.80
C TYR A 95 8.98 7.61 -4.99
N ALA A 96 9.18 8.77 -4.36
CA ALA A 96 8.37 9.95 -4.54
C ALA A 96 9.19 11.18 -4.12
N PRO A 97 10.11 11.68 -4.95
CA PRO A 97 11.09 12.69 -4.54
C PRO A 97 10.47 14.03 -4.13
N ASP A 98 9.23 14.29 -4.56
CA ASP A 98 8.50 15.52 -4.28
C ASP A 98 7.49 15.37 -3.11
N ASP A 99 7.30 14.15 -2.59
CA ASP A 99 6.31 13.84 -1.56
C ASP A 99 6.97 13.23 -0.31
N GLN A 100 6.32 13.36 0.84
CA GLN A 100 6.76 12.72 2.07
C GLN A 100 5.95 11.44 2.32
N LEU A 101 6.62 10.35 2.69
CA LEU A 101 5.94 9.11 3.05
C LEU A 101 5.09 9.30 4.33
N THR A 102 3.78 9.10 4.21
CA THR A 102 2.83 9.24 5.33
C THR A 102 2.45 7.88 5.95
N PRO A 103 1.87 7.86 7.17
CA PRO A 103 1.28 6.64 7.72
C PRO A 103 0.20 6.03 6.79
N ALA A 104 -0.61 6.86 6.12
CA ALA A 104 -1.62 6.42 5.18
C ALA A 104 -1.01 5.71 3.96
N ASP A 105 0.11 6.22 3.45
CA ASP A 105 0.86 5.54 2.39
C ASP A 105 1.40 4.19 2.85
N ILE A 106 1.98 4.13 4.07
CA ILE A 106 2.52 2.89 4.63
C ILE A 106 1.44 1.81 4.77
N VAL A 107 0.24 2.20 5.21
CA VAL A 107 -0.94 1.32 5.26
C VAL A 107 -1.29 0.84 3.86
N CYS A 108 -1.47 1.75 2.91
CA CYS A 108 -1.86 1.40 1.53
C CYS A 108 -0.82 0.48 0.88
N HIS A 109 0.47 0.81 0.97
CA HIS A 109 1.56 -0.01 0.46
C HIS A 109 1.55 -1.41 1.08
N THR A 110 1.28 -1.53 2.38
CA THR A 110 1.22 -2.84 3.05
C THR A 110 0.14 -3.74 2.46
N LEU A 111 -1.02 -3.17 2.14
CA LEU A 111 -2.18 -3.87 1.57
C LEU A 111 -1.97 -4.20 0.08
N VAL A 112 -1.50 -3.23 -0.72
CA VAL A 112 -1.20 -3.42 -2.16
C VAL A 112 -0.18 -4.54 -2.35
N LEU A 113 0.83 -4.58 -1.49
CA LEU A 113 1.92 -5.54 -1.59
C LEU A 113 1.52 -6.98 -1.22
N GLU A 114 0.55 -7.16 -0.32
CA GLU A 114 -0.05 -8.46 0.05
C GLU A 114 -1.24 -8.25 1.02
N ALA A 115 -2.48 -8.34 0.52
CA ALA A 115 -3.69 -8.18 1.33
C ALA A 115 -4.14 -9.50 2.01
N GLY A 116 -3.26 -10.11 2.81
CA GLY A 116 -3.64 -11.25 3.66
C GLY A 116 -4.21 -10.80 5.01
N SER A 117 -5.06 -11.62 5.64
CA SER A 117 -5.72 -11.28 6.92
C SER A 117 -4.78 -10.77 8.02
N ARG A 118 -3.56 -11.31 8.07
CA ARG A 118 -2.51 -10.86 8.98
C ARG A 118 -2.02 -9.44 8.67
N ARG A 119 -1.81 -9.12 7.39
CA ARG A 119 -1.37 -7.78 6.96
C ARG A 119 -2.48 -6.74 7.14
N VAL A 120 -3.73 -7.14 6.92
CA VAL A 120 -4.90 -6.31 7.25
C VAL A 120 -4.92 -5.99 8.74
N SER A 121 -4.76 -6.99 9.60
CA SER A 121 -4.69 -6.78 11.05
C SER A 121 -3.56 -5.80 11.43
N TYR A 122 -2.39 -5.92 10.81
CA TYR A 122 -1.27 -5.02 11.05
C TYR A 122 -1.55 -3.60 10.57
N ALA A 123 -2.10 -3.44 9.36
CA ALA A 123 -2.54 -2.16 8.86
C ALA A 123 -3.55 -1.48 9.81
N MET A 124 -4.52 -2.22 10.34
CA MET A 124 -5.48 -1.70 11.32
C MET A 124 -4.81 -1.22 12.62
N LEU A 125 -3.77 -1.90 13.11
CA LEU A 125 -3.02 -1.43 14.28
C LEU A 125 -2.40 -0.05 14.03
N LEU A 126 -1.80 0.17 12.85
CA LEU A 126 -1.20 1.46 12.51
C LEU A 126 -2.26 2.54 12.32
N ILE A 127 -3.41 2.20 11.71
CA ILE A 127 -4.57 3.11 11.61
C ILE A 127 -5.01 3.58 12.99
N GLU A 128 -5.23 2.66 13.93
CA GLU A 128 -5.68 3.00 15.28
C GLU A 128 -4.58 3.70 16.09
N GLN A 129 -3.32 3.31 15.96
CA GLN A 129 -2.24 3.93 16.71
C GLN A 129 -1.99 5.39 16.30
N GLU A 130 -1.92 5.64 14.99
CA GLU A 130 -1.69 6.99 14.45
C GLU A 130 -2.98 7.79 14.28
N GLN A 131 -4.13 7.19 14.64
CA GLN A 131 -5.46 7.81 14.56
C GLN A 131 -5.75 8.37 13.17
N ILE A 132 -5.36 7.62 12.13
CA ILE A 132 -5.53 8.00 10.72
C ILE A 132 -7.03 8.13 10.46
N SER A 133 -7.45 9.23 9.86
CA SER A 133 -8.87 9.43 9.55
C SER A 133 -9.28 8.62 8.33
N GLU A 134 -10.53 8.14 8.31
CA GLU A 134 -11.06 7.38 7.17
C GLU A 134 -11.01 8.18 5.87
N ALA A 135 -11.32 9.48 5.92
CA ALA A 135 -11.28 10.34 4.74
C ALA A 135 -9.87 10.46 4.16
N GLU A 136 -8.86 10.66 5.01
CA GLU A 136 -7.45 10.72 4.61
C GLU A 136 -7.00 9.39 3.99
N LEU A 137 -7.31 8.27 4.65
CA LEU A 137 -6.86 6.97 4.14
C LEU A 137 -7.58 6.57 2.85
N ILE A 138 -8.85 6.95 2.67
CA ILE A 138 -9.57 6.76 1.41
C ILE A 138 -8.97 7.60 0.29
N GLU A 139 -8.63 8.87 0.55
CA GLU A 139 -7.97 9.73 -0.45
C GLU A 139 -6.64 9.12 -0.93
N THR A 140 -5.84 8.57 -0.02
CA THR A 140 -4.61 7.86 -0.38
C THR A 140 -4.90 6.55 -1.12
N ALA A 141 -5.88 5.77 -0.65
CA ALA A 141 -6.24 4.47 -1.23
C ALA A 141 -6.74 4.55 -2.67
N MET A 142 -7.36 5.68 -3.08
CA MET A 142 -7.81 5.92 -4.45
C MET A 142 -6.69 5.79 -5.49
N TRP A 143 -5.45 6.15 -5.12
CA TRP A 143 -4.29 5.99 -6.02
C TRP A 143 -3.95 4.53 -6.32
N TYR A 144 -4.35 3.63 -5.41
CA TYR A 144 -4.01 2.22 -5.45
C TYR A 144 -5.21 1.33 -5.81
N GLY A 145 -6.42 1.87 -5.84
CA GLY A 145 -7.65 1.12 -6.13
C GLY A 145 -8.06 0.16 -5.02
N ILE A 146 -7.85 0.54 -3.75
CA ILE A 146 -8.12 -0.29 -2.57
C ILE A 146 -9.14 0.35 -1.59
N GLU A 147 -9.92 1.33 -2.04
CA GLU A 147 -10.88 2.09 -1.23
C GLU A 147 -11.88 1.17 -0.52
N GLU A 148 -12.44 0.18 -1.22
CA GLU A 148 -13.40 -0.77 -0.65
C GLU A 148 -12.79 -1.58 0.51
N GLU A 149 -11.49 -1.92 0.44
CA GLU A 149 -10.78 -2.61 1.51
C GLU A 149 -10.64 -1.72 2.75
N ILE A 150 -10.34 -0.43 2.54
CA ILE A 150 -10.25 0.55 3.63
C ILE A 150 -11.62 0.78 4.28
N GLU A 151 -12.68 0.95 3.50
CA GLU A 151 -14.04 1.10 4.02
C GLU A 151 -14.46 -0.11 4.86
N ARG A 152 -14.12 -1.33 4.40
CA ARG A 152 -14.32 -2.57 5.18
C ARG A 152 -13.57 -2.51 6.53
N MET A 153 -12.29 -2.15 6.53
CA MET A 153 -11.49 -2.04 7.75
C MET A 153 -12.10 -1.04 8.74
N TYR A 154 -12.52 0.14 8.30
CA TYR A 154 -13.16 1.12 9.19
C TYR A 154 -14.53 0.68 9.70
N ARG A 155 -15.33 -0.03 8.89
CA ARG A 155 -16.58 -0.65 9.38
C ARG A 155 -16.30 -1.61 10.52
N PHE A 156 -15.25 -2.42 10.41
CA PHE A 156 -14.83 -3.32 11.48
C PHE A 156 -14.33 -2.56 12.72
N ILE A 157 -13.41 -1.59 12.56
CA ILE A 157 -12.85 -0.80 13.68
C ILE A 157 -13.97 -0.09 14.46
N LYS A 158 -14.97 0.46 13.75
CA LYS A 158 -16.12 1.16 14.35
C LYS A 158 -17.14 0.21 15.00
N GLY A 159 -16.97 -1.12 14.88
CA GLY A 159 -17.93 -2.10 15.38
C GLY A 159 -19.23 -2.17 14.58
N ASN A 160 -19.24 -1.65 13.36
CA ASN A 160 -20.39 -1.67 12.43
C ASN A 160 -20.35 -2.89 11.51
N PHE A 161 -19.84 -4.02 12.01
CA PHE A 161 -19.72 -5.26 11.24
C PHE A 161 -20.99 -6.09 11.41
N ASP A 162 -21.78 -6.24 10.36
CA ASP A 162 -22.94 -7.14 10.37
C ASP A 162 -22.46 -8.59 10.30
N ALA A 163 -23.12 -9.50 11.03
CA ALA A 163 -22.78 -10.94 11.09
C ALA A 163 -22.83 -11.67 9.73
N THR A 164 -23.25 -11.00 8.66
CA THR A 164 -23.22 -11.50 7.27
C THR A 164 -21.89 -11.24 6.55
N ASP A 165 -21.05 -10.35 7.10
CA ASP A 165 -19.73 -9.98 6.57
C ASP A 165 -18.59 -10.86 7.16
N ASP A 166 -18.92 -11.74 8.11
CA ASP A 166 -18.02 -12.74 8.77
C ASP A 166 -17.45 -13.81 7.81
N GLY A 167 -17.64 -13.67 6.49
CA GLY A 167 -17.30 -14.65 5.45
C GLY A 167 -16.22 -14.21 4.45
N GLU A 168 -15.77 -12.95 4.46
CA GLU A 168 -14.73 -12.50 3.52
C GLU A 168 -13.32 -12.73 4.11
N PRO A 169 -12.43 -13.46 3.43
CA PRO A 169 -11.20 -14.03 3.99
C PRO A 169 -10.13 -13.00 4.42
N SER A 170 -10.35 -11.70 4.21
CA SER A 170 -9.39 -10.63 4.47
C SER A 170 -9.53 -10.00 5.87
N ILE A 171 -10.73 -10.00 6.47
CA ILE A 171 -10.98 -9.35 7.76
C ILE A 171 -10.66 -10.31 8.93
N PRO A 172 -9.92 -9.88 9.96
CA PRO A 172 -9.59 -10.73 11.10
C PRO A 172 -10.79 -10.99 12.02
N ASN A 173 -10.70 -12.06 12.82
CA ASN A 173 -11.66 -12.29 13.89
C ASN A 173 -11.50 -11.22 14.99
N SER A 174 -12.61 -10.66 15.49
CA SER A 174 -12.58 -9.60 16.52
C SER A 174 -11.84 -9.98 17.80
N ARG A 175 -11.90 -11.25 18.24
CA ARG A 175 -11.15 -11.69 19.44
C ARG A 175 -9.66 -11.78 19.18
N GLU A 176 -9.28 -12.28 18.00
CA GLU A 176 -7.87 -12.37 17.60
C GLU A 176 -7.27 -10.97 17.45
N TYR A 177 -8.03 -10.05 16.85
CA TYR A 177 -7.62 -8.65 16.72
C TYR A 177 -7.50 -7.94 18.07
N ALA A 178 -8.45 -8.13 18.99
CA ALA A 178 -8.35 -7.56 20.34
C ALA A 178 -7.11 -8.06 21.09
N ALA A 179 -6.80 -9.36 21.02
CA ALA A 179 -5.57 -9.91 21.60
C ALA A 179 -4.30 -9.33 20.95
N LEU A 180 -4.35 -9.05 19.65
CA LEU A 180 -3.26 -8.41 18.92
C LEU A 180 -3.05 -6.96 19.36
N LYS A 181 -4.14 -6.19 19.56
CA LYS A 181 -4.08 -4.83 20.13
C LYS A 181 -3.40 -4.84 21.50
N ASP A 182 -3.81 -5.75 22.39
CA ASP A 182 -3.20 -5.92 23.72
C ASP A 182 -1.71 -6.27 23.64
N GLN A 183 -1.31 -7.14 22.69
CA GLN A 183 0.08 -7.52 22.48
C GLN A 183 0.96 -6.33 22.10
N TYR A 184 0.45 -5.42 21.27
CA TYR A 184 1.19 -4.27 20.74
C TYR A 184 0.92 -2.96 21.48
N GLY A 185 0.06 -2.97 22.50
CA GLY A 185 -0.25 -1.79 23.32
C GLY A 185 -1.09 -0.73 22.59
N VAL A 186 -1.82 -1.11 21.55
CA VAL A 186 -2.71 -0.20 20.81
C VAL A 186 -4.06 -0.13 21.52
N ALA A 187 -4.49 1.08 21.90
CA ALA A 187 -5.72 1.33 22.65
C ALA A 187 -6.98 1.25 21.78
#